data_AF-A0A920K666-F1
#
_entry.id   AF-A0A920K666-F1
#
_cell.length_a   1.000
_cell.length_b   1.000
_cell.length_c   1.000
_cell.angle_alpha   90.00
_cell.angle_beta   90.00
_cell.angle_gamma   90.00
#
_symmetry.space_group_name_H-M   'P 1'
#
loop_
_entity.id
_entity.type
_entity.pdbx_description
1 polymer ?
#
loop_
_entity_poly.entity_id
_entity_poly.type
_entity_poly.pdbx_seq_one_letter_code
_entity_poly.pdbx_strand_id
1 'polypeptide(L)'
;MLNQSIDSAKSKMEQTISFVQSEIGKIRTGRANTEMFNNILVNYYDNETPLNQVANIAALDAITISIQPFDKTVIDDIEKAILESDLGFNPSNNGNSINDYFSTIIRREKTRVS
;
A
#
# COMPACT_ATOMS: atom_id res chain seq x y z
N MET A 1 25.05 18.73 32.00
CA MET A 1 23.64 19.17 32.12
C MET A 1 23.15 19.81 30.82
N LEU A 2 23.72 20.94 30.36
CA LEU A 2 23.26 21.63 29.13
C LEU A 2 23.39 20.79 27.83
N ASN A 3 24.52 20.13 27.61
CA ASN A 3 24.72 19.30 26.39
C ASN A 3 23.74 18.12 26.32
N GLN A 4 23.42 17.50 27.46
CA GLN A 4 22.52 16.36 27.53
C GLN A 4 21.07 16.72 27.17
N SER A 5 20.63 17.95 27.50
CA SER A 5 19.33 18.48 27.07
C SER A 5 19.28 18.75 25.56
N ILE A 6 20.39 19.23 24.98
CA ILE A 6 20.50 19.47 23.54
C ILE A 6 20.48 18.13 22.77
N ASP A 7 21.24 17.13 23.23
CA ASP A 7 21.26 15.80 22.61
C ASP A 7 19.88 15.11 22.69
N SER A 8 19.20 15.23 23.83
CA SER A 8 17.83 14.70 23.99
C SER A 8 16.82 15.40 23.07
N ALA A 9 16.93 16.72 22.90
CA ALA A 9 16.07 17.47 21.99
C ALA A 9 16.31 17.08 20.53
N LYS A 10 17.58 16.90 20.14
CA LYS A 10 17.95 16.45 18.79
C LYS A 10 17.42 15.06 18.48
N SER A 11 17.55 14.12 19.42
CA SER A 11 17.00 12.76 19.27
C SER A 11 15.47 12.76 19.10
N LYS A 12 14.74 13.58 19.85
CA LYS A 12 13.28 13.73 19.68
C LYS A 12 12.89 14.36 18.34
N MET A 13 13.68 15.31 17.85
CA MET A 13 13.47 15.90 16.52
C MET A 13 13.68 14.86 15.42
N GLU A 14 14.74 14.07 15.49
CA GLU A 14 15.00 12.98 14.52
C GLU A 14 13.88 11.93 14.52
N GLN A 15 13.38 11.54 15.70
CA GLN A 15 12.22 10.64 15.80
C GLN A 15 10.96 11.25 15.17
N THR A 16 10.72 12.54 15.39
CA THR A 16 9.57 13.24 14.81
C THR A 16 9.68 13.31 13.28
N ILE A 17 10.87 13.58 12.74
CA ILE A 17 11.13 13.59 11.30
C ILE A 17 10.89 12.20 10.70
N SER A 18 11.39 11.15 11.36
CA SER A 18 11.18 9.77 10.91
C SER A 18 9.69 9.38 10.94
N PHE A 19 8.97 9.75 12.00
CA PHE A 19 7.53 9.53 12.09
C PHE A 19 6.77 10.23 10.95
N VAL A 20 7.07 11.51 10.71
CA VAL A 20 6.44 12.29 9.63
C VAL A 20 6.76 11.71 8.25
N GLN A 21 8.00 11.26 8.01
CA GLN A 21 8.35 10.58 6.76
C GLN A 21 7.55 9.29 6.56
N SER A 22 7.39 8.49 7.62
CA SER A 22 6.59 7.26 7.56
C SER A 22 5.11 7.53 7.29
N GLU A 23 4.55 8.59 7.88
CA GLU A 23 3.17 8.99 7.65
C GLU A 23 2.98 9.54 6.24
N ILE A 24 3.92 10.34 5.72
CA ILE A 24 3.88 10.82 4.33
C ILE A 24 4.01 9.67 3.33
N GLY A 25 4.81 8.64 3.62
CA GLY A 25 4.90 7.43 2.78
C GLY A 25 3.56 6.66 2.70
N LYS A 26 2.75 6.72 3.76
CA LYS A 26 1.39 6.15 3.80
C LYS A 26 0.34 7.04 3.15
N ILE A 27 0.58 8.34 3.03
CA ILE A 27 -0.34 9.27 2.37
C ILE A 27 -0.37 8.94 0.88
N ARG A 28 -1.59 8.68 0.38
CA ARG A 28 -1.95 8.40 -1.01
C ARG A 28 -1.56 9.57 -1.93
N THR A 29 -0.29 9.70 -2.26
CA THR A 29 0.13 10.47 -3.44
C THR A 29 -0.25 9.62 -4.66
N GLY A 30 -0.77 10.21 -5.73
CA GLY A 30 -1.22 9.48 -6.93
C GLY A 30 -0.09 8.79 -7.73
N ARG A 31 0.97 8.36 -7.05
CA ARG A 31 2.05 7.49 -7.52
C ARG A 31 1.87 6.16 -6.79
N ALA A 32 1.69 5.09 -7.54
CA ALA A 32 1.68 3.73 -7.04
C ALA A 32 2.93 3.43 -6.18
N ASN A 33 2.80 3.52 -4.84
CA ASN A 33 3.83 3.08 -3.90
C ASN A 33 3.54 1.63 -3.50
N THR A 34 4.50 0.73 -3.73
CA THR A 34 4.40 -0.70 -3.39
C THR A 34 4.29 -0.94 -1.89
N GLU A 35 4.71 0.04 -1.07
CA GLU A 35 4.59 -0.03 0.39
C GLU A 35 3.14 -0.07 0.89
N MET A 36 2.16 0.38 0.09
CA MET A 36 0.73 0.31 0.46
C MET A 36 0.23 -1.14 0.59
N PHE A 37 0.88 -2.08 -0.10
CA PHE A 37 0.50 -3.50 -0.11
C PHE A 37 1.16 -4.29 1.03
N ASN A 38 2.10 -3.69 1.77
CA ASN A 38 2.78 -4.36 2.89
C ASN A 38 1.86 -4.67 4.07
N ASN A 39 0.75 -3.93 4.21
CA ASN A 39 -0.22 -4.12 5.29
C ASN A 39 -1.33 -5.13 4.95
N ILE A 40 -1.35 -5.68 3.73
CA ILE A 40 -2.37 -6.65 3.31
C ILE A 40 -1.93 -8.05 3.75
N LEU A 41 -2.78 -8.70 4.53
CA LEU A 41 -2.64 -10.09 4.93
C LEU A 41 -3.45 -10.95 3.97
N VAL A 42 -2.82 -11.99 3.44
CA VAL A 42 -3.43 -12.98 2.57
C VAL A 42 -3.44 -14.30 3.30
N ASN A 43 -4.57 -15.00 3.24
CA ASN A 43 -4.66 -16.34 3.79
C ASN A 43 -3.97 -17.32 2.82
N TYR A 44 -2.80 -17.81 3.20
CA TYR A 44 -2.05 -18.83 2.46
C TYR A 44 -2.08 -20.12 3.25
N TYR A 45 -2.85 -21.12 2.77
CA TYR A 45 -3.01 -22.41 3.45
C TYR A 45 -3.33 -22.26 4.96
N ASP A 46 -4.39 -21.51 5.27
CA ASP A 46 -4.91 -21.24 6.62
C ASP A 46 -3.99 -20.39 7.54
N ASN A 47 -2.94 -19.77 6.99
CA ASN A 47 -2.09 -18.84 7.72
C ASN A 47 -2.14 -17.43 7.10
N GLU A 48 -2.33 -16.42 7.94
CA GLU A 48 -2.22 -15.02 7.54
C GLU A 48 -0.75 -14.70 7.25
N THR A 49 -0.45 -14.49 5.98
CA THR A 49 0.89 -14.12 5.49
C THR A 49 0.83 -12.77 4.79
N PRO A 50 1.82 -11.90 4.98
CA PRO A 50 1.84 -10.61 4.31
C PRO A 50 2.00 -10.82 2.80
N LEU A 51 1.25 -10.07 2.00
CA LEU A 51 1.22 -10.20 0.53
C LEU A 51 2.62 -10.12 -0.11
N ASN A 52 3.54 -9.32 0.46
CA ASN A 52 4.93 -9.19 0.00
C ASN A 52 5.72 -10.53 0.05
N GLN A 53 5.35 -11.46 0.93
CA GLN A 53 6.01 -12.78 1.01
C GLN A 53 5.42 -13.79 0.02
N VAL A 54 4.19 -13.58 -0.44
CA VAL A 54 3.47 -14.52 -1.31
C VAL A 54 3.54 -14.10 -2.79
N ALA A 55 3.78 -12.81 -3.04
CA ALA A 55 3.84 -12.24 -4.38
C ALA A 55 4.92 -11.15 -4.52
N ASN A 56 5.48 -11.06 -5.72
CA ASN A 56 6.32 -9.94 -6.12
C ASN A 56 5.44 -8.78 -6.58
N ILE A 57 5.63 -7.62 -5.96
CA ILE A 57 4.84 -6.41 -6.21
C ILE A 57 5.71 -5.41 -6.95
N ALA A 58 5.37 -5.14 -8.21
CA ALA A 58 6.08 -4.19 -9.05
C ALA A 58 5.13 -3.10 -9.54
N ALA A 59 5.51 -1.83 -9.36
CA ALA A 59 4.84 -0.72 -10.01
C ALA A 59 5.27 -0.69 -11.48
N LEU A 60 4.36 -1.00 -12.40
CA LEU A 60 4.61 -0.91 -13.84
C LEU A 60 4.47 0.54 -14.34
N ASP A 61 3.52 1.27 -13.77
CA ASP A 61 3.25 2.67 -14.10
C ASP A 61 2.72 3.42 -12.86
N ALA A 62 2.57 4.74 -12.93
CA ALA A 62 2.11 5.59 -11.83
C ALA A 62 0.73 5.19 -11.26
N ILE A 63 -0.07 4.47 -12.04
CA ILE A 63 -1.48 4.11 -11.76
C ILE A 63 -1.67 2.58 -11.76
N THR A 64 -0.69 1.81 -12.23
CA THR A 64 -0.81 0.36 -12.47
C THR A 64 0.22 -0.41 -11.66
N ILE A 65 -0.27 -1.36 -10.86
CA ILE A 65 0.58 -2.25 -10.05
C ILE A 65 0.41 -3.67 -10.56
N SER A 66 1.52 -4.35 -10.80
CA SER A 66 1.56 -5.75 -11.15
C SER A 66 1.93 -6.55 -9.91
N ILE A 67 1.02 -7.43 -9.50
CA ILE A 67 1.24 -8.40 -8.43
C ILE A 67 1.42 -9.76 -9.09
N GLN A 68 2.62 -10.31 -8.95
CA GLN A 68 2.98 -11.60 -9.51
C GLN A 68 3.15 -12.62 -8.38
N PRO A 69 2.15 -13.49 -8.15
CA PRO A 69 2.22 -14.49 -7.09
C PRO A 69 3.23 -15.59 -7.43
N PHE A 70 3.89 -16.13 -6.42
CA PHE A 70 4.79 -17.28 -6.59
C PHE A 70 4.03 -18.58 -6.85
N ASP A 71 2.80 -18.68 -6.34
CA ASP A 71 1.90 -19.81 -6.57
C ASP A 71 0.55 -19.31 -7.13
N LYS A 72 0.07 -19.97 -8.20
CA LYS A 72 -1.17 -19.64 -8.89
C LYS A 72 -2.42 -20.02 -8.10
N THR A 73 -2.29 -20.95 -7.15
CA THR A 73 -3.42 -21.38 -6.31
C THR A 73 -3.93 -20.27 -5.39
N VAL A 74 -3.09 -19.28 -5.10
CA VAL A 74 -3.38 -18.17 -4.17
C VAL A 74 -3.94 -16.94 -4.88
N ILE A 75 -4.12 -16.99 -6.21
CA ILE A 75 -4.61 -15.83 -6.98
C ILE A 75 -5.97 -15.37 -6.45
N ASP A 76 -6.88 -16.31 -6.18
CA ASP A 76 -8.24 -16.01 -5.71
C ASP A 76 -8.25 -15.44 -4.28
N ASP A 77 -7.34 -15.89 -3.41
CA ASP A 77 -7.24 -15.41 -2.03
C ASP A 77 -6.56 -14.02 -1.98
N ILE A 78 -5.60 -13.76 -2.86
CA ILE A 78 -5.00 -12.43 -3.05
C ILE A 78 -6.06 -11.46 -3.57
N GLU A 79 -6.89 -11.87 -4.54
CA GLU A 79 -7.96 -11.04 -5.09
C GLU A 79 -8.94 -10.60 -4.00
N LYS A 80 -9.38 -11.53 -3.16
CA LYS A 80 -10.24 -11.23 -2.01
C LYS A 80 -9.56 -10.32 -1.00
N ALA A 81 -8.31 -10.59 -0.63
CA ALA A 81 -7.58 -9.77 0.33
C ALA A 81 -7.38 -8.32 -0.16
N ILE A 82 -7.18 -8.12 -1.46
CA ILE A 82 -7.09 -6.78 -2.07
C ILE A 82 -8.45 -6.09 -2.09
N LEU A 83 -9.54 -6.80 -2.40
CA LEU A 83 -10.90 -6.23 -2.37
C LEU A 83 -11.36 -5.88 -0.95
N GLU A 84 -10.97 -6.67 0.05
CA GLU A 84 -11.21 -6.39 1.47
C GLU A 84 -10.33 -5.26 1.99
N SER A 85 -9.15 -5.05 1.38
CA SER A 85 -8.36 -3.87 1.66
C SER A 85 -9.08 -2.64 1.10
N ASP A 86 -9.44 -1.68 1.96
CA ASP A 86 -10.11 -0.41 1.61
C ASP A 86 -9.28 0.54 0.71
N LEU A 87 -8.37 -0.01 -0.10
CA LEU A 87 -7.49 0.69 -1.00
C LEU A 87 -8.20 1.11 -2.31
N GLY A 88 -9.38 0.56 -2.61
CA GLY A 88 -10.18 0.97 -3.78
C GLY A 88 -9.60 0.51 -5.12
N PHE A 89 -8.84 -0.58 -5.05
CA PHE A 89 -8.21 -1.27 -6.15
C PHE A 89 -9.19 -2.31 -6.75
N ASN A 90 -9.11 -2.54 -8.06
CA ASN A 90 -9.94 -3.52 -8.74
C ASN A 90 -9.02 -4.48 -9.50
N PRO A 91 -8.69 -5.65 -8.89
CA PRO A 91 -7.74 -6.59 -9.46
C PRO A 91 -8.27 -7.13 -10.80
N SER A 92 -7.46 -7.01 -11.85
CA SER A 92 -7.71 -7.66 -13.13
C SER A 92 -6.77 -8.86 -13.28
N ASN A 93 -7.35 -10.05 -13.31
CA ASN A 93 -6.61 -11.31 -13.37
C ASN A 93 -6.25 -11.66 -14.83
N ASN A 94 -4.96 -11.68 -15.15
CA ASN A 94 -4.44 -12.11 -16.45
C ASN A 94 -3.90 -13.57 -16.42
N GLY A 95 -4.25 -14.37 -15.40
CA GLY A 95 -3.90 -15.80 -15.25
C GLY A 95 -2.47 -16.09 -14.79
N ASN A 96 -1.55 -15.12 -14.91
CA ASN A 96 -0.16 -15.19 -14.41
C ASN A 96 0.24 -13.96 -13.57
N SER A 97 -0.55 -12.89 -13.67
CA SER A 97 -0.28 -11.59 -13.06
C SER A 97 -1.60 -10.93 -12.76
N ILE A 98 -1.75 -10.35 -11.57
CA ILE A 98 -2.87 -9.51 -11.21
C ILE A 98 -2.42 -8.08 -11.51
N ASN A 99 -3.07 -7.44 -12.48
CA ASN A 99 -2.88 -6.03 -12.75
C ASN A 99 -3.94 -5.26 -11.99
N ASP A 100 -3.51 -4.41 -11.08
CA ASP A 100 -4.41 -3.56 -10.33
C ASP A 100 -4.40 -2.14 -10.87
N TYR A 101 -5.61 -1.63 -11.11
CA TYR A 101 -5.81 -0.27 -11.58
C TYR A 101 -6.21 0.59 -10.39
N PHE A 102 -5.45 1.65 -10.17
CA PHE A 102 -5.90 2.69 -9.25
C PHE A 102 -7.14 3.37 -9.84
N SER A 103 -8.32 3.06 -9.28
CA SER A 103 -9.56 3.75 -9.61
C SER A 103 -9.48 5.17 -9.07
N THR A 104 -9.17 6.13 -9.95
CA THR A 104 -9.34 7.55 -9.60
C THR A 104 -10.84 7.82 -9.48
N ILE A 105 -11.40 7.83 -8.26
CA ILE A 105 -12.64 8.57 -8.01
C ILE A 105 -12.32 10.06 -8.10
N ILE A 106 -12.45 10.61 -9.32
CA ILE A 106 -12.50 12.05 -9.50
C ILE A 106 -13.83 12.50 -8.88
N ARG A 107 -13.72 13.17 -7.73
CA ARG A 107 -14.79 13.84 -6.98
C ARG A 107 -15.85 14.44 -7.91
N ARG A 108 -16.97 13.72 -8.12
CA ARG A 108 -18.17 14.26 -8.76
C ARG A 108 -18.99 14.98 -7.70
N GLU A 109 -18.50 16.13 -7.28
CA GLU A 109 -19.24 17.06 -6.43
C GLU A 109 -18.96 18.50 -6.89
N LYS A 110 -19.21 18.77 -8.18
CA LYS A 110 -19.44 20.16 -8.62
C LYS A 110 -20.82 20.57 -8.11
N THR A 111 -20.80 21.41 -7.08
CA THR A 111 -21.70 22.55 -6.91
C THR A 111 -23.21 22.23 -7.00
N ARG A 112 -23.76 21.68 -5.91
CA ARG A 112 -25.13 21.96 -5.49
C ARG A 112 -25.09 22.93 -4.31
N VAL A 113 -24.64 24.17 -4.49
CA VAL A 113 -25.08 25.28 -3.64
C VAL A 113 -24.97 26.59 -4.41
N SER A 114 -26.07 27.35 -4.34
CA SER A 114 -26.35 28.72 -4.82
C SER A 114 -26.79 28.86 -6.28
#